data_AF-A0A2E7CAG3-F1
#
_entry.id   AF-A0A2E7CAG3-F1
#
_cell.length_a   1.000
_cell.length_b   1.000
_cell.length_c   1.000
_cell.angle_alpha   90.00
_cell.angle_beta   90.00
_cell.angle_gamma   90.00
#
_symmetry.space_group_name_H-M   'P 1'
#
loop_
_entity.id
_entity.type
_entity.pdbx_description
1 polymer ?
#
loop_
_entity_poly.entity_id
_entity_poly.type
_entity_poly.pdbx_seq_one_letter_code
_entity_poly.pdbx_strand_id
1 'polypeptide(L)' 'MGLGTTLAASIGLGAIGGRKLDDHFGLEKPLATACGALLGLGAGMWIVVKNLRNNL' A
#
# COMPACT_ATOMS: atom_id res chain seq x y z
N MET A 1 -15.76 5.35 6.87
CA MET A 1 -14.59 6.01 6.23
C MET A 1 -14.74 5.87 4.72
N GLY A 2 -14.53 6.94 3.94
CA GLY A 2 -14.71 6.89 2.49
C GLY A 2 -13.66 6.00 1.81
N LEU A 3 -14.00 5.42 0.66
CA LEU A 3 -13.11 4.53 -0.10
C LEU A 3 -11.73 5.16 -0.38
N GLY A 4 -11.69 6.48 -0.62
CA GLY A 4 -10.45 7.23 -0.80
C GLY A 4 -9.54 7.26 0.44
N THR A 5 -10.12 7.30 1.65
CA THR A 5 -9.35 7.27 2.91
C THR A 5 -8.76 5.88 3.14
N THR A 6 -9.50 4.81 2.80
CA THR A 6 -9.02 3.43 2.91
C THR A 6 -7.86 3.18 1.93
N LEU A 7 -7.97 3.67 0.69
CA LEU A 7 -6.88 3.63 -0.30
C LEU A 7 -5.64 4.38 0.20
N ALA A 8 -5.80 5.63 0.63
CA ALA A 8 -4.70 6.44 1.13
C ALA A 8 -4.02 5.81 2.35
N ALA A 9 -4.81 5.21 3.25
CA ALA A 9 -4.29 4.47 4.41
C ALA A 9 -3.52 3.21 3.98
N SER A 10 -4.01 2.44 3.02
CA SER A 10 -3.31 1.24 2.50
C SER A 10 -1.99 1.61 1.81
N ILE A 11 -1.97 2.67 1.01
CA ILE A 11 -0.76 3.15 0.33
C ILE A 11 0.24 3.73 1.35
N GLY A 12 -0.24 4.54 2.30
CA GLY A 12 0.59 5.11 3.37
C GLY A 12 1.22 4.03 4.26
N LEU A 13 0.44 3.01 4.65
CA LEU A 13 0.95 1.86 5.42
C LEU A 13 1.95 1.03 4.60
N GLY A 14 1.68 0.81 3.31
CA GLY A 14 2.60 0.09 2.42
C GLY A 14 3.92 0.84 2.19
N ALA A 15 3.88 2.16 2.05
CA ALA A 15 5.07 2.99 1.87
C ALA A 15 5.90 3.10 3.17
N ILE A 16 5.25 3.27 4.33
CA ILE A 16 5.95 3.32 5.63
C ILE A 16 6.56 1.95 5.97
N GLY A 17 5.82 0.86 5.72
CA GLY A 17 6.32 -0.50 5.89
C GLY A 17 7.48 -0.83 4.96
N GLY A 18 7.36 -0.45 3.68
CA GLY A 18 8.40 -0.63 2.68
C GLY A 18 9.66 0.17 3.00
N ARG A 19 9.52 1.38 3.54
CA ARG A 19 10.64 2.24 3.96
C ARG A 19 11.38 1.68 5.18
N LYS A 20 10.67 1.09 6.15
CA LYS A 20 11.33 0.35 7.25
C LYS A 20 12.06 -0.90 6.76
N LEU A 21 11.53 -1.60 5.76
CA LEU A 21 12.17 -2.76 5.15
C LEU A 21 13.43 -2.37 4.35
N ASP A 22 13.39 -1.24 3.65
CA ASP A 22 14.56 -0.65 2.97
C ASP A 22 15.69 -0.35 3.96
N ASP A 23 15.35 0.29 5.09
CA ASP A 23 16.28 0.64 6.15
C ASP A 23 16.87 -0.60 6.84
N HIS A 24 16.05 -1.63 7.06
CA HIS A 24 16.50 -2.87 7.70
C HIS A 24 17.37 -3.76 6.80
N PHE A 25 17.16 -3.71 5.48
CA PHE A 25 17.97 -4.45 4.52
C PHE A 25 19.17 -3.65 3.98
N GLY A 26 19.28 -2.35 4.31
CA GLY A 26 20.40 -1.51 3.86
C GLY A 26 20.46 -1.35 2.34
N LEU A 27 19.31 -1.40 1.65
CA LEU A 27 19.30 -1.17 0.20
C LEU A 27 19.52 0.32 -0.07
N GLU A 28 20.66 0.66 -0.69
CA GLU A 28 20.97 2.02 -1.20
C GLU A 28 19.93 2.56 -2.20
N LYS A 29 19.02 1.71 -2.67
CA LYS A 29 18.01 2.00 -3.68
C LYS A 29 16.65 1.66 -3.09
N PRO A 30 15.65 2.57 -3.12
CA PRO A 30 14.35 2.42 -2.47
C PRO A 30 13.44 1.37 -3.14
N LEU A 31 13.96 0.15 -3.31
CA LEU A 31 13.35 -0.98 -4.00
C LEU A 31 12.30 -1.63 -3.10
N ALA A 32 12.56 -1.74 -1.79
CA ALA A 32 11.59 -2.29 -0.85
C ALA A 32 10.42 -1.32 -0.61
N THR A 33 10.69 -0.02 -0.65
CA THR A 33 9.71 1.06 -0.59
C THR A 33 8.87 1.08 -1.86
N ALA A 34 9.50 0.94 -3.04
CA ALA A 34 8.78 0.84 -4.31
C ALA A 34 7.89 -0.41 -4.37
N CYS A 35 8.41 -1.58 -3.97
CA CYS A 35 7.62 -2.81 -3.86
C CYS A 35 6.51 -2.69 -2.82
N GLY A 36 6.78 -2.10 -1.65
CA GLY A 36 5.79 -1.86 -0.59
C GLY A 36 4.70 -0.89 -1.02
N ALA A 37 5.04 0.15 -1.79
CA ALA A 37 4.09 1.08 -2.37
C ALA A 37 3.25 0.42 -3.47
N LEU A 38 3.84 -0.41 -4.34
CA LEU A 38 3.13 -1.19 -5.36
C LEU A 38 2.18 -2.21 -4.75
N LEU A 39 2.61 -2.91 -3.70
CA LEU A 39 1.76 -3.84 -2.94
C LEU A 39 0.66 -3.10 -2.18
N GLY A 40 0.95 -1.94 -1.59
CA GLY A 40 -0.04 -1.09 -0.94
C GLY A 40 -1.09 -0.55 -1.92
N LEU A 41 -0.68 -0.18 -3.13
CA LEU A 41 -1.57 0.18 -4.24
C LEU A 41 -2.44 -1.01 -4.66
N GLY A 42 -1.83 -2.18 -4.89
CA GLY A 42 -2.56 -3.39 -5.29
C GLY A 42 -3.58 -3.82 -4.24
N ALA A 43 -3.19 -3.83 -2.96
CA ALA A 43 -4.07 -4.15 -1.85
C ALA A 43 -5.20 -3.12 -1.68
N GLY A 44 -4.88 -1.84 -1.80
CA GLY A 44 -5.88 -0.76 -1.77
C GLY A 44 -6.90 -0.91 -2.90
N MET A 45 -6.44 -1.18 -4.11
CA MET A 45 -7.30 -1.37 -5.29
C MET A 45 -8.16 -2.63 -5.16
N TRP A 46 -7.62 -3.71 -4.61
CA TRP A 46 -8.38 -4.91 -4.27
C TRP A 46 -9.48 -4.64 -3.25
N ILE A 47 -9.19 -3.84 -2.21
CA ILE A 47 -10.18 -3.45 -1.19
C ILE A 47 -11.29 -2.61 -1.80
N VAL A 48 -10.97 -1.69 -2.73
CA VAL A 48 -11.97 -0.88 -3.42
C VAL A 48 -12.84 -1.73 -4.33
N VAL A 49 -12.25 -2.58 -5.16
CA VAL A 49 -13.00 -3.49 -6.05
C VAL A 49 -13.86 -4.45 -5.23
N LYS A 50 -13.33 -5.01 -4.14
CA LYS A 50 -14.09 -5.88 -3.24
C LYS A 50 -15.22 -5.13 -2.54
N ASN A 51 -14.99 -3.90 -2.06
CA ASN A 51 -16.05 -3.08 -1.46
C ASN A 51 -17.11 -2.71 -2.49
N LEU A 52 -16.72 -2.32 -3.69
CA LEU A 52 -17.64 -2.00 -4.77
C LEU A 52 -18.49 -3.22 -5.14
N ARG A 53 -17.88 -4.42 -5.20
CA ARG A 53 -18.58 -5.68 -5.44
C ARG A 53 -19.51 -6.11 -4.30
N ASN A 54 -19.19 -5.76 -3.05
CA ASN A 54 -20.02 -6.11 -1.89
C ASN A 54 -21.11 -5.07 -1.59
N ASN A 55 -21.02 -3.87 -2.16
CA ASN A 55 -22.02 -2.80 -2.06
C ASN A 55 -22.92 -2.71 -3.32
N LEU A 56 -22.79 -3.67 -4.24
CA LEU A 56 -23.67 -3.93 -5.38
C LEU A 56 -24.53 -5.17 -5.08
#